data_AF-A0A7S2EJP1-F1
#
_entry.id   AF-A0A7S2EJP1-F1
#
_cell.length_a   1.000
_cell.length_b   1.000
_cell.length_c   1.000
_cell.angle_alpha   90.00
_cell.angle_beta   90.00
_cell.angle_gamma   90.00
#
_symmetry.space_group_name_H-M   'P 1'
#
loop_
_entity.id
_entity.type
_entity.pdbx_description
1 polymer ?
#
loop_
_entity_poly.entity_id
_entity_poly.type
_entity_poly.pdbx_seq_one_letter_code
_entity_poly.pdbx_strand_id
1 'polypeptide(L)'
;GLFRLLLAPVRYALRLDPPDERIDPWTMSENRFNVVVTACLRLRGLDENDEGGTFCISNYHMPCAFYAPPVMNIHAEMVVRHCEKLAGSDPHILAGDFNFMPDSPHYKLITTGELWRNDPSYPKKKWGMEWRSNIRGMRSAYAESNHGEPDFTNYAQVEDDEPFIGTLDYVFLSDEWDVVGVRSTPHRRSVRDGPYPNENEPSDHIVIAADLTLPSGGRRDATGGEGASATGRSGDGGFFS
;
A
#
# COMPACT_ATOMS: atom_id res chain seq x y z
N GLY A 1 23.81 -30.41 5.44
CA GLY A 1 25.06 -29.64 5.41
C GLY A 1 24.81 -28.34 6.14
N LEU A 2 25.41 -28.21 7.32
CA LEU A 2 25.00 -27.41 8.47
C LEU A 2 25.29 -25.89 8.34
N PHE A 3 25.11 -25.28 7.16
CA PHE A 3 25.57 -23.91 6.87
C PHE A 3 24.50 -22.96 6.29
N ARG A 4 23.21 -23.27 6.44
CA ARG A 4 22.10 -22.45 5.88
C ARG A 4 21.22 -21.72 6.91
N LEU A 5 21.52 -21.80 8.20
CA LEU A 5 20.62 -21.33 9.27
C LEU A 5 21.19 -20.24 10.20
N LEU A 6 22.30 -19.60 9.83
CA LEU A 6 23.00 -18.64 10.71
C LEU A 6 23.17 -17.23 10.11
N LEU A 7 22.36 -16.85 9.11
CA LEU A 7 22.48 -15.55 8.43
C LEU A 7 21.18 -14.75 8.35
N ALA A 8 20.11 -15.19 9.01
CA ALA A 8 18.82 -14.49 9.00
C ALA A 8 18.87 -13.08 9.64
N PRO A 9 19.57 -12.81 10.76
CA PRO A 9 19.35 -11.56 11.49
C PRO A 9 20.16 -10.36 10.98
N VAL A 10 21.18 -10.54 10.14
CA VAL A 10 22.01 -9.42 9.60
C VAL A 10 21.46 -8.86 8.28
N ARG A 11 20.57 -9.59 7.61
CA ARG A 11 19.97 -9.18 6.31
C ARG A 11 18.86 -8.14 6.45
N TYR A 12 18.38 -7.96 7.67
CA TYR A 12 17.18 -7.21 7.99
C TYR A 12 17.32 -5.70 7.83
N ALA A 13 18.54 -5.17 7.89
CA ALA A 13 18.82 -3.73 7.88
C ALA A 13 19.22 -3.16 6.50
N LEU A 14 19.38 -3.97 5.45
CA LEU A 14 20.12 -3.55 4.25
C LEU A 14 19.57 -4.02 2.90
N ARG A 15 18.25 -3.95 2.70
CA ARG A 15 17.57 -4.12 1.39
C ARG A 15 17.20 -5.57 1.08
N LEU A 16 16.02 -5.68 0.49
CA LEU A 16 15.43 -6.84 -0.18
C LEU A 16 16.48 -7.88 -0.56
N ASP A 17 16.46 -9.03 0.12
CA ASP A 17 17.17 -10.20 -0.38
C ASP A 17 16.82 -10.40 -1.87
N PRO A 18 17.80 -10.74 -2.73
CA PRO A 18 17.50 -10.97 -4.13
C PRO A 18 16.39 -12.03 -4.22
N PRO A 19 15.38 -11.83 -5.09
CA PRO A 19 14.26 -12.74 -5.19
C PRO A 19 14.76 -14.18 -5.31
N ASP A 20 14.21 -15.10 -4.53
CA ASP A 20 14.57 -16.51 -4.69
C ASP A 20 14.11 -16.96 -6.09
N GLU A 21 15.08 -17.10 -7.01
CA GLU A 21 14.80 -17.38 -8.42
C GLU A 21 14.09 -18.72 -8.65
N ARG A 22 14.07 -19.58 -7.63
CA ARG A 22 13.33 -20.86 -7.63
C ARG A 22 11.82 -20.68 -7.45
N ILE A 23 11.39 -19.51 -6.99
CA ILE A 23 9.98 -19.19 -6.78
C ILE A 23 9.41 -18.60 -8.07
N ASP A 24 8.47 -19.32 -8.69
CA ASP A 24 7.60 -18.72 -9.69
C ASP A 24 6.53 -17.87 -8.96
N PRO A 25 6.53 -16.53 -9.13
CA PRO A 25 5.67 -15.67 -8.32
C PRO A 25 4.19 -15.89 -8.61
N TRP A 26 3.85 -16.27 -9.85
CA TRP A 26 2.47 -16.53 -10.23
C TRP A 26 1.90 -17.79 -9.59
N THR A 27 2.65 -18.89 -9.66
CA THR A 27 2.28 -20.15 -9.02
C THR A 27 2.17 -19.97 -7.51
N MET A 28 3.09 -19.20 -6.91
CA MET A 28 3.01 -18.91 -5.48
C MET A 28 1.77 -18.08 -5.14
N SER A 29 1.50 -16.98 -5.86
CA SER A 29 0.30 -16.15 -5.67
C SER A 29 -1.00 -16.94 -5.84
N GLU A 30 -1.09 -17.83 -6.83
CA GLU A 30 -2.29 -18.66 -7.07
C GLU A 30 -2.55 -19.67 -5.94
N ASN A 31 -1.49 -20.17 -5.30
CA ASN A 31 -1.59 -21.12 -4.20
C ASN A 31 -1.75 -20.46 -2.82
N ARG A 32 -1.84 -19.12 -2.78
CA ARG A 32 -2.13 -18.37 -1.56
C ARG A 32 -3.64 -18.21 -1.41
N PHE A 33 -4.17 -18.61 -0.26
CA PHE A 33 -5.60 -18.55 0.07
C PHE A 33 -5.99 -17.25 0.78
N ASN A 34 -5.34 -16.13 0.43
CA ASN A 34 -5.64 -14.84 1.06
C ASN A 34 -7.03 -14.36 0.63
N VAL A 35 -7.78 -13.84 1.59
CA VAL A 35 -9.14 -13.35 1.41
C VAL A 35 -9.16 -11.86 1.71
N VAL A 36 -9.80 -11.09 0.83
CA VAL A 36 -10.20 -9.70 1.11
C VAL A 36 -11.67 -9.71 1.48
N VAL A 37 -12.03 -8.98 2.54
CA VAL A 37 -13.42 -8.77 2.94
C VAL A 37 -13.79 -7.33 2.64
N THR A 38 -14.86 -7.12 1.88
CA THR A 38 -15.32 -5.80 1.49
C THR A 38 -16.76 -5.60 1.95
N ALA A 39 -17.03 -4.46 2.60
CA ALA A 39 -18.36 -4.01 2.94
C ALA A 39 -18.61 -2.66 2.25
N CYS A 40 -19.67 -2.58 1.44
CA CYS A 40 -20.13 -1.31 0.87
C CYS A 40 -21.32 -0.81 1.70
N LEU A 41 -21.17 0.41 2.22
CA LEU A 41 -22.06 1.03 3.18
C LEU A 41 -22.77 2.20 2.52
N ARG A 42 -24.03 2.43 2.92
CA ARG A 42 -24.82 3.59 2.51
C ARG A 42 -25.30 4.33 3.75
N LEU A 43 -25.24 5.66 3.72
CA LEU A 43 -25.85 6.50 4.75
C LEU A 43 -27.36 6.22 4.83
N ARG A 44 -27.86 6.05 6.06
CA ARG A 44 -29.29 5.79 6.28
C ARG A 44 -30.09 7.05 5.96
N GLY A 45 -31.23 6.87 5.29
CA GLY A 45 -32.16 7.96 4.99
C GLY A 45 -31.90 8.67 3.66
N LEU A 46 -30.88 8.26 2.90
CA LEU A 46 -30.76 8.62 1.49
C LEU A 46 -31.71 7.75 0.66
N ASP A 47 -32.39 8.38 -0.30
CA ASP A 47 -33.23 7.68 -1.27
C ASP A 47 -32.35 6.85 -2.22
N GLU A 48 -32.91 5.82 -2.85
CA GLU A 48 -32.13 4.95 -3.74
C GLU A 48 -31.57 5.67 -4.97
N ASN A 49 -32.17 6.82 -5.30
CA ASN A 49 -31.81 7.69 -6.41
C ASN A 49 -30.92 8.87 -5.98
N ASP A 50 -30.65 9.04 -4.68
CA ASP A 50 -29.74 10.08 -4.21
C ASP A 50 -28.31 9.70 -4.58
N GLU A 51 -27.65 10.56 -5.36
CA GLU A 51 -26.24 10.38 -5.68
C GLU A 51 -25.37 10.67 -4.44
N GLY A 52 -24.48 9.73 -4.12
CA GLY A 52 -23.52 9.86 -3.02
C GLY A 52 -23.96 9.21 -1.72
N GLY A 53 -23.13 9.37 -0.68
CA GLY A 53 -23.34 8.76 0.63
C GLY A 53 -23.16 7.25 0.68
N THR A 54 -22.60 6.65 -0.38
CA THR A 54 -22.05 5.29 -0.38
C THR A 54 -20.53 5.34 -0.29
N PHE A 55 -19.95 4.33 0.34
CA PHE A 55 -18.52 4.05 0.27
C PHE A 55 -18.25 2.58 0.56
N CYS A 56 -17.10 2.06 0.10
CA CYS A 56 -16.69 0.69 0.40
C CYS A 56 -15.47 0.66 1.33
N ILE A 57 -15.44 -0.26 2.27
CA ILE A 57 -14.28 -0.55 3.11
C ILE A 57 -13.86 -2.00 2.91
N SER A 58 -12.59 -2.18 2.59
CA SER A 58 -11.94 -3.47 2.42
C SER A 58 -10.91 -3.68 3.51
N ASN A 59 -10.85 -4.90 4.03
CA ASN A 59 -9.78 -5.34 4.92
C ASN A 59 -9.03 -6.51 4.29
N TYR A 60 -7.70 -6.44 4.31
CA TYR A 60 -6.83 -7.45 3.71
C TYR A 60 -5.61 -7.74 4.59
N HIS A 61 -5.27 -9.01 4.71
CA HIS A 61 -4.01 -9.44 5.31
C HIS A 61 -3.15 -10.04 4.19
N MET A 62 -2.09 -9.32 3.81
CA MET A 62 -1.14 -9.69 2.76
C MET A 62 -0.32 -10.92 3.19
N PRO A 63 0.07 -11.82 2.26
CA PRO A 63 0.99 -12.91 2.62
C PRO A 63 2.28 -12.36 3.25
N CYS A 64 2.78 -13.00 4.29
CA CYS A 64 4.14 -12.76 4.78
C CYS A 64 5.16 -13.42 3.81
N ALA A 65 5.38 -12.78 2.65
CA ALA A 65 6.20 -13.28 1.55
C ALA A 65 7.29 -12.28 1.12
N PHE A 66 7.89 -11.59 2.08
CA PHE A 66 8.96 -10.59 1.86
C PHE A 66 10.17 -11.13 1.09
N TYR A 67 10.43 -12.44 1.17
CA TYR A 67 11.47 -13.15 0.42
C TYR A 67 11.11 -13.40 -1.05
N ALA A 68 9.87 -13.10 -1.46
CA ALA A 68 9.37 -13.17 -2.83
C ALA A 68 8.67 -11.84 -3.22
N PRO A 69 9.40 -10.72 -3.34
CA PRO A 69 8.80 -9.40 -3.62
C PRO A 69 7.84 -9.35 -4.83
N PRO A 70 8.08 -10.07 -5.95
CA PRO A 70 7.11 -10.09 -7.04
C PRO A 70 5.74 -10.68 -6.66
N VAL A 71 5.68 -11.62 -5.71
CA VAL A 71 4.41 -12.14 -5.16
C VAL A 71 3.67 -11.02 -4.44
N MET A 72 4.37 -10.26 -3.59
CA MET A 72 3.80 -9.12 -2.87
C MET A 72 3.25 -8.06 -3.84
N ASN A 73 3.95 -7.75 -4.94
CA ASN A 73 3.45 -6.83 -5.97
C ASN A 73 2.21 -7.34 -6.71
N ILE A 74 2.13 -8.65 -7.01
CA ILE A 74 0.93 -9.25 -7.59
C ILE A 74 -0.26 -9.07 -6.63
N HIS A 75 -0.09 -9.40 -5.36
CA HIS A 75 -1.16 -9.25 -4.36
C HIS A 75 -1.53 -7.78 -4.13
N ALA A 76 -0.56 -6.87 -4.07
CA ALA A 76 -0.77 -5.43 -3.91
C ALA A 76 -1.64 -4.85 -5.03
N GLU A 77 -1.31 -5.15 -6.30
CA GLU A 77 -2.13 -4.70 -7.44
C GLU A 77 -3.50 -5.35 -7.43
N MET A 78 -3.58 -6.66 -7.19
CA MET A 78 -4.84 -7.40 -7.22
C MET A 78 -5.83 -6.93 -6.16
N VAL A 79 -5.36 -6.65 -4.93
CA VAL A 79 -6.25 -6.20 -3.85
C VAL A 79 -6.78 -4.80 -4.12
N VAL A 80 -5.93 -3.86 -4.55
CA VAL A 80 -6.38 -2.50 -4.89
C VAL A 80 -7.34 -2.55 -6.06
N ARG A 81 -6.99 -3.27 -7.14
CA ARG A 81 -7.87 -3.42 -8.31
C ARG A 81 -9.22 -4.04 -7.96
N HIS A 82 -9.24 -4.99 -7.02
CA HIS A 82 -10.49 -5.57 -6.54
C HIS A 82 -11.33 -4.55 -5.78
N CYS A 83 -10.70 -3.75 -4.92
CA CYS A 83 -11.37 -2.68 -4.18
C CYS A 83 -11.98 -1.64 -5.13
N GLU A 84 -11.19 -1.14 -6.09
CA GLU A 84 -11.65 -0.19 -7.10
C GLU A 84 -12.80 -0.75 -7.94
N LYS A 85 -12.71 -2.02 -8.33
CA LYS A 85 -13.77 -2.67 -9.11
C LYS A 85 -15.08 -2.77 -8.32
N LEU A 86 -15.02 -3.10 -7.02
CA LEU A 86 -16.21 -3.21 -6.19
C LEU A 86 -16.80 -1.85 -5.84
N ALA A 87 -15.95 -0.85 -5.60
CA ALA A 87 -16.38 0.51 -5.31
C ALA A 87 -16.92 1.24 -6.55
N GLY A 88 -16.43 0.90 -7.74
CA GLY A 88 -16.81 1.58 -8.98
C GLY A 88 -16.37 3.03 -8.97
N SER A 89 -17.33 3.95 -8.81
CA SER A 89 -17.05 5.38 -8.63
C SER A 89 -17.22 5.87 -7.19
N ASP A 90 -17.57 4.97 -6.27
CA ASP A 90 -17.76 5.34 -4.87
C ASP A 90 -16.39 5.45 -4.16
N PRO A 91 -16.30 6.34 -3.15
CA PRO A 91 -15.15 6.38 -2.26
C PRO A 91 -14.85 5.02 -1.64
N HIS A 92 -13.57 4.71 -1.46
CA HIS A 92 -13.18 3.45 -0.85
C HIS A 92 -11.95 3.54 0.05
N ILE A 93 -11.92 2.61 1.00
CA ILE A 93 -10.86 2.44 1.97
C ILE A 93 -10.34 1.01 1.86
N LEU A 94 -9.03 0.84 1.93
CA LEU A 94 -8.37 -0.45 2.01
C LEU A 94 -7.45 -0.44 3.23
N ALA A 95 -7.76 -1.24 4.24
CA ALA A 95 -6.99 -1.34 5.49
C ALA A 95 -6.45 -2.76 5.72
N GLY A 96 -5.50 -2.88 6.63
CA GLY A 96 -5.03 -4.17 7.16
C GLY A 96 -3.52 -4.26 7.33
N ASP A 97 -3.04 -5.49 7.54
CA ASP A 97 -1.61 -5.83 7.61
C ASP A 97 -1.12 -6.18 6.21
N PHE A 98 -0.21 -5.37 5.69
CA PHE A 98 0.33 -5.52 4.35
C PHE A 98 1.71 -6.18 4.32
N ASN A 99 2.32 -6.50 5.47
CA ASN A 99 3.61 -7.18 5.54
C ASN A 99 4.71 -6.53 4.66
N PHE A 100 4.66 -5.20 4.46
CA PHE A 100 5.72 -4.44 3.80
C PHE A 100 5.94 -3.08 4.47
N MET A 101 7.15 -2.53 4.31
CA MET A 101 7.56 -1.22 4.86
C MET A 101 7.20 -0.06 3.92
N PRO A 102 7.14 1.20 4.40
CA PRO A 102 6.80 2.36 3.58
C PRO A 102 7.80 2.68 2.45
N ASP A 103 9.05 2.23 2.57
CA ASP A 103 10.10 2.39 1.55
C ASP A 103 10.12 1.24 0.51
N SER A 104 9.17 0.31 0.60
CA SER A 104 9.08 -0.85 -0.29
C SER A 104 8.51 -0.49 -1.67
N PRO A 105 8.85 -1.28 -2.72
CA PRO A 105 8.20 -1.15 -4.03
C PRO A 105 6.69 -1.44 -3.97
N HIS A 106 6.23 -2.23 -3.00
CA HIS A 106 4.82 -2.58 -2.80
C HIS A 106 4.01 -1.37 -2.31
N TYR A 107 4.56 -0.63 -1.33
CA TYR A 107 3.98 0.62 -0.86
C TYR A 107 3.93 1.65 -2.00
N LYS A 108 5.02 1.79 -2.76
CA LYS A 108 5.05 2.66 -3.94
C LYS A 108 3.98 2.28 -4.97
N LEU A 109 3.86 0.99 -5.30
CA LEU A 109 2.86 0.51 -6.25
C LEU A 109 1.44 0.86 -5.80
N ILE A 110 1.08 0.62 -4.53
CA ILE A 110 -0.27 0.96 -4.02
C ILE A 110 -0.48 2.47 -4.02
N THR A 111 0.54 3.25 -3.66
CA THR A 111 0.37 4.70 -3.48
C THR A 111 0.43 5.51 -4.77
N THR A 112 1.15 5.04 -5.78
CA THR A 112 1.26 5.74 -7.07
C THR A 112 0.51 5.04 -8.20
N GLY A 113 0.06 3.80 -7.98
CA GLY A 113 -0.50 2.94 -9.02
C GLY A 113 0.55 2.40 -9.99
N GLU A 114 1.84 2.67 -9.75
CA GLU A 114 2.91 2.40 -10.72
C GLU A 114 4.07 1.63 -10.10
N LEU A 115 4.60 0.68 -10.86
CA LEU A 115 5.86 0.02 -10.57
C LEU A 115 6.74 0.06 -11.82
N TRP A 116 8.01 0.45 -11.65
CA TRP A 116 8.92 0.60 -12.77
C TRP A 116 9.32 -0.77 -13.34
N ARG A 117 9.32 -0.91 -14.66
CA ARG A 117 9.63 -2.19 -15.35
C ARG A 117 11.00 -2.77 -15.01
N ASN A 118 11.96 -1.93 -14.66
CA ASN A 118 13.32 -2.34 -14.30
C ASN A 118 13.48 -2.58 -12.79
N ASP A 119 12.41 -2.44 -12.01
CA ASP A 119 12.43 -2.77 -10.59
C ASP A 119 12.69 -4.29 -10.42
N PRO A 120 13.63 -4.71 -9.55
CA PRO A 120 13.91 -6.13 -9.32
C PRO A 120 12.70 -6.95 -8.84
N SER A 121 11.70 -6.27 -8.26
CA SER A 121 10.46 -6.87 -7.79
C SER A 121 9.35 -6.90 -8.85
N TYR A 122 9.58 -6.39 -10.06
CA TYR A 122 8.57 -6.39 -11.13
C TYR A 122 8.16 -7.83 -11.49
N PRO A 123 6.86 -8.17 -11.47
CA PRO A 123 6.41 -9.52 -11.79
C PRO A 123 6.84 -9.98 -13.19
N LYS A 124 7.40 -11.19 -13.26
CA LYS A 124 7.78 -11.82 -14.53
C LYS A 124 6.57 -12.02 -15.43
N LYS A 125 6.80 -12.14 -16.73
CA LYS A 125 5.76 -12.46 -17.72
C LYS A 125 5.05 -13.79 -17.40
N LYS A 126 3.72 -13.85 -17.53
CA LYS A 126 2.94 -15.11 -17.44
C LYS A 126 2.29 -15.42 -18.78
N TRP A 127 2.46 -16.62 -19.31
CA TRP A 127 1.84 -17.06 -20.59
C TRP A 127 2.06 -16.10 -21.77
N GLY A 128 3.20 -15.41 -21.82
CA GLY A 128 3.45 -14.43 -22.88
C GLY A 128 2.76 -13.08 -22.69
N MET A 129 2.13 -12.83 -21.54
CA MET A 129 1.55 -11.54 -21.15
C MET A 129 2.43 -10.84 -20.10
N GLU A 130 2.82 -9.60 -20.40
CA GLU A 130 3.53 -8.74 -19.45
C GLU A 130 2.58 -8.34 -18.31
N TRP A 131 3.04 -8.44 -17.07
CA TRP A 131 2.33 -7.82 -15.96
C TRP A 131 2.31 -6.30 -16.16
N ARG A 132 1.17 -5.68 -15.85
CA ARG A 132 0.99 -4.23 -15.87
C ARG A 132 -0.01 -3.87 -14.78
N SER A 133 0.33 -2.87 -13.98
CA SER A 133 -0.61 -2.22 -13.09
C SER A 133 -1.62 -1.41 -13.90
N ASN A 134 -2.91 -1.51 -13.52
CA ASN A 134 -3.98 -0.64 -14.03
C ASN A 134 -4.78 -0.03 -12.86
N ILE A 135 -4.20 0.00 -11.66
CA ILE A 135 -4.82 0.60 -10.47
C ILE A 135 -4.57 2.10 -10.43
N ARG A 136 -5.48 2.84 -9.82
CA ARG A 136 -5.21 4.21 -9.37
C ARG A 136 -4.46 4.13 -8.05
N GLY A 137 -3.52 5.05 -7.86
CA GLY A 137 -2.83 5.16 -6.58
C GLY A 137 -3.81 5.49 -5.45
N MET A 138 -3.55 4.95 -4.27
CA MET A 138 -4.29 5.26 -3.04
C MET A 138 -3.41 6.10 -2.10
N ARG A 139 -4.00 6.94 -1.26
CA ARG A 139 -3.25 7.70 -0.25
C ARG A 139 -3.23 6.95 1.07
N SER A 140 -2.11 6.96 1.80
CA SER A 140 -2.09 6.46 3.18
C SER A 140 -2.58 7.54 4.14
N ALA A 141 -3.53 7.20 5.01
CA ALA A 141 -4.05 8.13 6.01
C ALA A 141 -2.95 8.70 6.91
N TYR A 142 -1.95 7.89 7.27
CA TYR A 142 -0.84 8.33 8.11
C TYR A 142 0.17 9.18 7.34
N ALA A 143 0.48 8.83 6.09
CA ALA A 143 1.37 9.64 5.25
C ALA A 143 0.82 11.05 4.97
N GLU A 144 -0.51 11.19 4.84
CA GLU A 144 -1.20 12.48 4.67
C GLU A 144 -1.29 13.30 5.97
N SER A 145 -1.03 12.67 7.13
CA SER A 145 -1.05 13.35 8.43
C SER A 145 0.23 14.17 8.64
N ASN A 146 0.17 15.12 9.58
CA ASN A 146 1.34 15.92 9.98
C ASN A 146 2.47 15.11 10.65
N HIS A 147 2.24 13.82 10.92
CA HIS A 147 3.21 12.93 11.57
C HIS A 147 3.92 11.98 10.59
N GLY A 148 3.39 11.83 9.38
CA GLY A 148 3.85 10.82 8.43
C GLY A 148 3.48 9.39 8.85
N GLU A 149 4.04 8.41 8.14
CA GLU A 149 3.88 7.00 8.49
C GLU A 149 4.35 6.71 9.93
N PRO A 150 3.70 5.79 10.66
CA PRO A 150 4.17 5.36 11.97
C PRO A 150 5.64 4.94 11.93
N ASP A 151 6.34 5.09 13.05
CA ASP A 151 7.68 4.54 13.17
C ASP A 151 7.66 3.01 13.23
N PHE A 152 6.63 2.43 13.85
CA PHE A 152 6.31 1.02 13.74
C PHE A 152 4.82 0.79 13.97
N THR A 153 4.32 -0.31 13.43
CA THR A 153 3.01 -0.89 13.77
C THR A 153 3.15 -2.33 14.24
N ASN A 154 4.24 -3.02 13.91
CA ASN A 154 4.61 -4.33 14.44
C ASN A 154 5.92 -4.24 15.25
N TYR A 155 5.96 -4.92 16.39
CA TYR A 155 7.16 -5.14 17.19
C TYR A 155 7.25 -6.62 17.61
N ALA A 156 7.52 -7.52 16.67
CA ALA A 156 7.54 -8.96 16.90
C ALA A 156 8.93 -9.53 17.23
N GLN A 157 8.94 -10.59 18.04
CA GLN A 157 10.10 -11.45 18.29
C GLN A 157 9.82 -12.84 17.71
N VAL A 158 10.76 -13.36 16.91
CA VAL A 158 10.69 -14.72 16.37
C VAL A 158 11.85 -15.52 16.92
N GLU A 159 11.55 -16.54 17.73
CA GLU A 159 12.56 -17.42 18.33
C GLU A 159 13.73 -16.63 18.95
N ASP A 160 14.97 -16.93 18.54
CA ASP A 160 16.20 -16.31 19.03
C ASP A 160 16.77 -15.23 18.08
N ASP A 161 16.02 -14.79 17.06
CA ASP A 161 16.47 -13.74 16.13
C ASP A 161 16.38 -12.34 16.76
N GLU A 162 16.97 -11.33 16.11
CA GLU A 162 16.74 -9.94 16.52
C GLU A 162 15.26 -9.56 16.30
N PRO A 163 14.62 -8.85 17.25
CA PRO A 163 13.24 -8.42 17.07
C PRO A 163 13.04 -7.59 15.81
N PHE A 164 11.94 -7.82 15.11
CA PHE A 164 11.49 -6.89 14.10
C PHE A 164 10.71 -5.75 14.71
N ILE A 165 10.99 -4.54 14.22
CA ILE A 165 10.20 -3.36 14.53
C ILE A 165 10.04 -2.50 13.28
N GLY A 166 8.81 -2.38 12.80
CA GLY A 166 8.51 -1.67 11.56
C GLY A 166 7.03 -1.47 11.30
N THR A 167 6.74 -0.68 10.27
CA THR A 167 5.37 -0.32 9.87
C THR A 167 4.92 -1.26 8.77
N LEU A 168 3.93 -2.09 9.11
CA LEU A 168 3.34 -3.09 8.23
C LEU A 168 1.84 -2.84 7.98
N ASP A 169 1.19 -2.07 8.84
CA ASP A 169 -0.24 -1.85 8.83
C ASP A 169 -0.57 -0.48 8.24
N TYR A 170 -1.57 -0.44 7.37
CA TYR A 170 -1.94 0.78 6.65
C TYR A 170 -3.45 0.96 6.57
N VAL A 171 -3.86 2.22 6.43
CA VAL A 171 -5.22 2.63 6.05
C VAL A 171 -5.10 3.44 4.76
N PHE A 172 -5.27 2.77 3.62
CA PHE A 172 -5.24 3.38 2.31
C PHE A 172 -6.62 3.94 1.92
N LEU A 173 -6.63 5.09 1.26
CA LEU A 173 -7.80 5.89 0.95
C LEU A 173 -7.82 6.24 -0.53
N SER A 174 -9.02 6.22 -1.13
CA SER A 174 -9.25 6.91 -2.39
C SER A 174 -9.23 8.44 -2.22
N ASP A 175 -9.25 9.19 -3.32
CA ASP A 175 -9.02 10.64 -3.33
C ASP A 175 -10.10 11.47 -2.65
N GLU A 176 -11.30 10.91 -2.47
CA GLU A 176 -12.46 11.61 -1.94
C GLU A 176 -12.39 11.85 -0.42
N TRP A 177 -11.52 11.14 0.30
CA TRP A 177 -11.44 11.21 1.76
C TRP A 177 -10.54 12.34 2.26
N ASP A 178 -10.99 13.08 3.25
CA ASP A 178 -10.12 13.99 4.02
C ASP A 178 -9.70 13.34 5.34
N VAL A 179 -8.40 13.40 5.65
CA VAL A 179 -7.85 12.92 6.92
C VAL A 179 -7.97 14.04 7.95
N VAL A 180 -8.83 13.86 8.94
CA VAL A 180 -9.03 14.81 10.05
C VAL A 180 -7.95 14.62 11.11
N GLY A 181 -7.62 13.37 11.39
CA GLY A 181 -6.63 13.00 12.39
C GLY A 181 -6.28 11.53 12.30
N VAL A 182 -5.17 11.18 12.96
CA VAL A 182 -4.75 9.78 13.13
C VAL A 182 -4.43 9.54 14.59
N ARG A 183 -4.63 8.31 15.06
CA ARG A 183 -4.20 7.90 16.39
C ARG A 183 -2.68 7.99 16.46
N SER A 184 -2.19 8.74 17.44
CA SER A 184 -0.75 8.83 17.71
C SER A 184 -0.19 7.46 18.04
N THR A 185 0.91 7.10 17.36
CA THR A 185 1.67 5.89 17.60
C THR A 185 2.97 6.24 18.34
N PRO A 186 3.46 5.36 19.24
CA PRO A 186 4.72 5.58 19.92
C PRO A 186 5.89 5.50 18.93
N HIS A 187 6.97 6.22 19.22
CA HIS A 187 8.22 6.06 18.51
C HIS A 187 9.02 4.90 19.13
N ARG A 188 9.71 4.07 18.35
CA ARG A 188 10.49 2.91 18.86
C ARG A 188 11.47 3.27 19.98
N ARG A 189 12.07 4.46 19.86
CA ARG A 189 13.00 5.02 20.87
C ARG A 189 12.35 5.38 22.21
N SER A 190 11.03 5.51 22.30
CA SER A 190 10.33 5.75 23.58
C SER A 190 9.79 4.46 24.21
N VAL A 191 9.71 3.37 23.46
CA VAL A 191 9.26 2.06 23.96
C VAL A 191 10.41 1.37 24.70
N ARG A 192 10.12 0.75 25.84
CA ARG A 192 11.13 0.09 26.71
C ARG A 192 10.74 -1.34 27.10
N ASP A 193 9.51 -1.72 26.83
CA ASP A 193 8.86 -2.95 27.28
C ASP A 193 8.60 -3.94 26.13
N GLY A 194 9.02 -3.63 24.90
CA GLY A 194 8.98 -4.60 23.81
C GLY A 194 10.02 -5.72 23.95
N PRO A 195 9.97 -6.76 23.10
CA PRO A 195 9.03 -6.96 22.00
C PRO A 195 7.59 -7.27 22.47
N TYR A 196 6.65 -7.21 21.53
CA TYR A 196 5.25 -7.52 21.73
C TYR A 196 4.91 -8.92 21.15
N PRO A 197 3.85 -9.59 21.63
CA PRO A 197 2.99 -9.18 22.75
C PRO A 197 3.71 -9.27 24.10
N ASN A 198 3.24 -8.49 25.08
CA ASN A 198 3.74 -8.49 26.45
C ASN A 198 2.58 -8.29 27.46
N GLU A 199 2.88 -7.97 28.72
CA GLU A 199 1.86 -7.74 29.76
C GLU A 199 0.99 -6.49 29.54
N ASN A 200 1.48 -5.52 28.76
CA ASN A 200 0.83 -4.23 28.50
C ASN A 200 0.19 -4.16 27.10
N GLU A 201 0.67 -4.94 26.14
CA GLU A 201 0.23 -4.96 24.75
C GLU A 201 -0.05 -6.41 24.31
N PRO A 202 -1.32 -6.79 24.11
CA PRO A 202 -1.71 -8.18 23.83
C PRO A 202 -1.43 -8.68 22.41
N SER A 203 -1.02 -7.82 21.48
CA SER A 203 -0.66 -8.20 20.11
C SER A 203 0.75 -7.72 19.77
N ASP A 204 1.45 -8.44 18.90
CA ASP A 204 2.69 -7.96 18.29
C ASP A 204 2.49 -6.73 17.38
N HIS A 205 1.24 -6.44 17.00
CA HIS A 205 0.84 -5.22 16.31
C HIS A 205 0.14 -4.22 17.23
N ILE A 206 0.46 -2.94 17.07
CA ILE A 206 -0.28 -1.86 17.73
C ILE A 206 -1.46 -1.40 16.89
N VAL A 207 -2.53 -0.97 17.55
CA VAL A 207 -3.71 -0.42 16.88
C VAL A 207 -3.37 0.91 16.22
N ILE A 208 -3.59 0.99 14.90
CA ILE A 208 -3.68 2.24 14.14
C ILE A 208 -5.14 2.64 13.91
N ALA A 209 -5.40 3.94 13.79
CA ALA A 209 -6.75 4.45 13.51
C ALA A 209 -6.68 5.82 12.83
N ALA A 210 -7.67 6.12 12.00
CA ALA A 210 -7.81 7.40 11.31
C ALA A 210 -9.25 7.93 11.46
N ASP A 211 -9.36 9.22 11.72
CA ASP A 211 -10.61 9.98 11.67
C ASP A 211 -10.74 10.57 10.28
N LEU A 212 -11.77 10.16 9.55
CA LEU A 212 -11.95 10.49 8.14
C LEU A 212 -13.26 11.26 7.94
N THR A 213 -13.24 12.23 7.03
CA THR A 213 -14.44 12.91 6.55
C THR A 213 -14.60 12.66 5.06
N LEU A 214 -15.83 12.43 4.62
CA LEU A 214 -16.18 12.42 3.21
C LEU A 214 -16.90 13.74 2.90
N PRO A 215 -16.27 14.69 2.20
CA PRO A 215 -16.88 15.98 1.89
C PRO A 215 -18.12 15.79 1.03
N SER A 216 -19.18 16.54 1.35
CA SER A 216 -20.41 16.55 0.57
C SER A 216 -20.14 17.21 -0.79
N GLY A 217 -19.97 16.40 -1.85
CA GLY A 217 -19.93 16.88 -3.25
C GLY A 217 -18.56 16.96 -3.94
N GLY A 218 -17.62 16.05 -3.68
CA GLY A 218 -16.28 16.12 -4.27
C GLY A 218 -15.87 14.89 -5.08
N ARG A 219 -16.37 14.74 -6.32
CA ARG A 219 -15.53 14.10 -7.34
C ARG A 219 -14.33 15.04 -7.53
N ARG A 220 -13.16 14.66 -7.02
CA ARG A 220 -11.91 15.23 -7.53
C ARG A 220 -11.74 14.58 -8.90
N ASP A 221 -12.00 15.31 -9.98
CA ASP A 221 -11.79 14.79 -11.32
C ASP A 221 -10.32 14.38 -11.46
N ALA A 222 -10.08 13.10 -11.76
CA ALA A 222 -8.77 12.50 -12.00
C ALA A 222 -8.16 12.92 -13.35
N THR A 223 -8.28 14.19 -13.73
CA THR A 223 -7.74 14.76 -14.97
C THR A 223 -6.99 16.06 -14.70
N GLY A 224 -5.74 15.92 -14.26
CA GLY A 224 -4.79 17.02 -14.08
C GLY A 224 -3.43 16.67 -14.66
N GLY A 225 -3.41 16.17 -15.90
CA GLY A 225 -2.20 15.64 -16.52
C GLY A 225 -2.21 15.74 -18.04
N GLU A 226 -2.57 16.89 -18.62
CA GLU A 226 -2.31 17.15 -20.04
C GLU A 226 -1.77 18.58 -20.27
N GLY A 227 -0.49 18.62 -20.66
CA GLY A 227 -0.04 19.33 -21.85
C GLY A 227 -0.08 20.86 -21.87
N ALA A 228 1.00 21.50 -21.44
CA ALA A 228 1.45 22.75 -22.05
C ALA A 228 2.59 22.46 -23.03
N SER A 229 2.27 21.85 -24.18
CA SER A 229 3.11 21.91 -25.39
C SER A 229 2.55 22.99 -26.31
N ALA A 230 3.11 24.20 -26.22
CA ALA A 230 2.85 25.25 -27.19
C ALA A 230 3.90 25.18 -28.30
N THR A 231 3.59 24.48 -29.38
CA THR A 231 4.28 24.67 -30.66
C THR A 231 3.52 25.69 -31.51
N GLY A 232 4.18 26.81 -31.79
CA GLY A 232 4.27 27.36 -33.14
C GLY A 232 3.27 28.45 -33.53
N ARG A 233 3.80 29.64 -33.82
CA ARG A 233 3.59 30.27 -35.12
C ARG A 233 4.74 31.19 -35.52
N SER A 234 5.20 30.92 -36.73
CA SER A 234 6.13 31.64 -37.60
C SER A 234 5.70 33.07 -37.94
N GLY A 235 6.67 33.95 -38.24
CA GLY A 235 6.48 35.07 -39.16
C GLY A 235 7.38 36.29 -38.93
N ASP A 236 8.42 36.40 -39.76
CA ASP A 236 9.08 37.61 -40.30
C ASP A 236 9.68 38.71 -39.40
N GLY A 237 10.93 39.09 -39.74
CA GLY A 237 11.51 40.38 -39.34
C GLY A 237 13.03 40.52 -39.48
N GLY A 238 13.52 40.59 -40.73
CA GLY A 238 14.69 41.33 -41.24
C GLY A 238 15.90 41.76 -40.38
N PHE A 239 17.09 41.54 -40.98
CA PHE A 239 18.21 42.50 -41.13
C PHE A 239 18.96 43.00 -39.89
N PHE A 240 20.25 42.63 -39.73
CA PHE A 240 21.43 43.44 -40.06
C PHE A 240 22.73 42.77 -39.55
N SER A 241 23.73 42.76 -40.45
CA SER A 241 25.20 42.71 -40.24
C SER A 241 25.84 41.52 -39.54
#